data_AF-A0A2E5H4U8-F1
#
_entry.id   AF-A0A2E5H4U8-F1
#
_cell.length_a   1.000
_cell.length_b   1.000
_cell.length_c   1.000
_cell.angle_alpha   90.00
_cell.angle_beta   90.00
_cell.angle_gamma   90.00
#
_symmetry.space_group_name_H-M   'P 1'
#
loop_
_entity.id
_entity.type
_entity.pdbx_description
1 polymer ?
#
loop_
_entity_poly.entity_id
_entity_poly.type
_entity_poly.pdbx_seq_one_letter_code
_entity_poly.pdbx_strand_id
1 'polypeptide(L)'
;MKKIIFITLFVFAVTACNSQQPPMNAIPENSVPSIDDRSYKLGGIGAFGEMVNVGIKKLALSAALSPEDMDALIEEATRVAKRNNVEIYREKDFLVTDLFPASVTDGKHVLVIYKGETKQEYLDLKIKKAKLVASNQYTGLAREEIARQFGAMLSYPKWKINELINNNNSE
;
A
#
# COMPACT_ATOMS: atom_id res chain seq x y z
N MET A 1 49.77 -16.30 -63.33
CA MET A 1 48.67 -15.57 -64.02
C MET A 1 47.63 -16.55 -64.53
N LYS A 2 46.42 -16.53 -63.95
CA LYS A 2 45.09 -16.75 -64.57
C LYS A 2 44.09 -16.95 -63.43
N LYS A 3 43.30 -15.91 -63.15
CA LYS A 3 42.20 -15.92 -62.19
C LYS A 3 41.01 -16.65 -62.85
N ILE A 4 40.45 -17.67 -62.20
CA ILE A 4 39.16 -18.25 -62.58
C ILE A 4 38.16 -17.77 -61.54
N ILE A 5 37.22 -16.93 -62.00
CA ILE A 5 36.17 -16.31 -61.20
C ILE A 5 34.95 -17.23 -61.24
N PHE A 6 34.49 -17.67 -60.07
CA PHE A 6 33.19 -18.31 -59.89
C PHE A 6 32.09 -17.27 -60.13
N ILE A 7 31.23 -17.49 -61.13
CA ILE A 7 30.02 -16.72 -61.35
C ILE A 7 28.87 -17.48 -60.70
N THR A 8 28.47 -17.03 -59.52
CA THR A 8 27.24 -17.47 -58.84
C THR A 8 26.06 -16.75 -59.47
N LEU A 9 25.15 -17.49 -60.09
CA LEU A 9 23.92 -16.98 -60.69
C LEU A 9 22.94 -16.58 -59.57
N PHE A 10 22.80 -15.28 -59.31
CA PHE A 10 21.77 -14.75 -58.41
C PHE A 10 20.48 -14.47 -59.21
N VAL A 11 19.45 -15.29 -58.99
CA VAL A 11 18.12 -15.07 -59.54
C VAL A 11 17.45 -13.96 -58.73
N PHE A 12 17.26 -12.79 -59.34
CA PHE A 12 16.43 -11.73 -58.78
C PHE A 12 14.96 -12.03 -59.07
N ALA A 13 14.26 -12.59 -58.08
CA ALA A 13 12.81 -12.62 -58.07
C ALA A 13 12.30 -11.20 -57.77
N VAL A 14 11.64 -10.57 -58.75
CA VAL A 14 10.95 -9.30 -58.57
C VAL A 14 9.62 -9.59 -57.90
N THR A 15 9.60 -9.58 -56.57
CA THR A 15 8.35 -9.65 -55.81
C THR A 15 7.78 -8.23 -55.70
N ALA A 16 6.61 -8.03 -56.30
CA ALA A 16 5.85 -6.79 -56.19
C ALA A 16 5.59 -6.46 -54.70
N CYS A 17 5.98 -5.25 -54.28
CA CYS A 17 5.60 -4.72 -52.96
C CYS A 17 4.08 -4.51 -52.94
N ASN A 18 3.35 -5.47 -52.38
CA ASN A 18 1.96 -5.28 -51.98
C ASN A 18 1.98 -4.54 -50.63
N SER A 19 1.74 -3.23 -50.63
CA SER A 19 1.59 -2.44 -49.41
C SER A 19 0.21 -2.68 -48.80
N GLN A 20 0.00 -3.87 -48.25
CA GLN A 20 -1.04 -4.08 -47.24
C GLN A 20 -0.38 -3.86 -45.88
N GLN A 21 -0.45 -2.62 -45.38
CA GLN A 21 -0.28 -2.42 -43.95
C GLN A 21 -1.32 -3.29 -43.23
N PRO A 22 -0.92 -4.12 -42.25
CA PRO A 22 -1.90 -4.80 -41.42
C PRO A 22 -2.79 -3.74 -40.78
N PRO A 23 -4.11 -3.98 -40.64
CA PRO A 23 -4.98 -3.03 -39.99
C PRO A 23 -4.40 -2.72 -38.61
N MET A 24 -4.22 -1.42 -38.33
CA MET A 24 -3.83 -0.90 -37.02
C MET A 24 -4.63 -1.66 -35.96
N ASN A 25 -3.91 -2.41 -35.11
CA ASN A 25 -4.44 -3.31 -34.10
C ASN A 25 -5.81 -2.85 -33.57
N ALA A 26 -6.87 -3.56 -33.99
CA ALA A 26 -8.13 -3.50 -33.29
C ALA A 26 -7.87 -4.00 -31.87
N ILE A 27 -7.81 -3.08 -30.91
CA ILE A 27 -7.75 -3.40 -29.49
C ILE A 27 -9.01 -4.23 -29.19
N PRO A 28 -8.90 -5.50 -28.79
CA PRO A 28 -10.06 -6.32 -28.51
C PRO A 28 -10.91 -5.64 -27.44
N GLU A 29 -12.23 -5.64 -27.65
CA GLU A 29 -13.24 -4.96 -26.81
C GLU A 29 -13.26 -5.44 -25.33
N ASN A 30 -12.47 -6.47 -25.00
CA ASN A 30 -12.26 -7.02 -23.64
C ASN A 30 -10.81 -6.92 -23.12
N SER A 31 -10.00 -6.00 -23.63
CA SER A 31 -8.57 -5.87 -23.26
C SER A 31 -8.29 -4.88 -22.12
N VAL A 32 -9.23 -4.68 -21.20
CA VAL A 32 -8.98 -3.88 -20.00
C VAL A 32 -7.85 -4.56 -19.21
N PRO A 33 -6.70 -3.91 -18.99
CA PRO A 33 -5.62 -4.51 -18.20
C PRO A 33 -6.11 -4.83 -16.79
N SER A 34 -5.93 -6.08 -16.35
CA SER A 34 -6.21 -6.45 -14.96
C SER A 34 -5.16 -5.84 -14.04
N ILE A 35 -5.59 -5.20 -12.95
CA ILE A 35 -4.68 -4.70 -11.92
C ILE A 35 -4.18 -5.90 -11.10
N ASP A 36 -2.87 -6.09 -11.05
CA ASP A 36 -2.25 -7.03 -10.12
C ASP A 36 -2.37 -6.48 -8.69
N ASP A 37 -3.19 -7.16 -7.88
CA ASP A 37 -3.52 -6.72 -6.52
C ASP A 37 -2.30 -6.71 -5.59
N ARG A 38 -1.37 -7.64 -5.78
CA ARG A 38 -0.11 -7.68 -5.04
C ARG A 38 0.72 -6.42 -5.31
N SER A 39 0.89 -6.06 -6.59
CA SER A 39 1.59 -4.85 -7.01
C SER A 39 0.88 -3.58 -6.56
N TYR A 40 -0.46 -3.56 -6.60
CA TYR A 40 -1.25 -2.43 -6.08
C TYR A 40 -0.96 -2.19 -4.58
N LYS A 41 -1.00 -3.25 -3.75
CA LYS A 41 -0.70 -3.18 -2.32
C LYS A 41 0.73 -2.72 -2.04
N LEU A 42 1.72 -3.27 -2.75
CA LEU A 42 3.11 -2.81 -2.63
C LEU A 42 3.30 -1.36 -3.08
N GLY A 43 2.60 -0.93 -4.13
CA GLY A 43 2.58 0.45 -4.59
C GLY A 43 2.07 1.40 -3.52
N GLY A 44 0.98 1.04 -2.84
CA GLY A 44 0.45 1.79 -1.70
C GLY A 44 1.45 1.91 -0.55
N ILE A 45 2.14 0.82 -0.19
CA ILE A 45 3.20 0.83 0.83
C ILE A 45 4.35 1.75 0.40
N GLY A 46 4.72 1.73 -0.88
CA GLY A 46 5.75 2.62 -1.43
C GLY A 46 5.37 4.10 -1.32
N ALA A 47 4.18 4.46 -1.78
CA ALA A 47 3.68 5.84 -1.76
C ALA A 47 3.57 6.38 -0.32
N PHE A 48 3.01 5.60 0.60
CA PHE A 48 2.95 6.00 2.01
C PHE A 48 4.33 6.01 2.67
N GLY A 49 5.23 5.11 2.27
CA GLY A 49 6.61 5.12 2.70
C GLY A 49 7.33 6.41 2.33
N GLU A 50 7.16 6.91 1.11
CA GLU A 50 7.70 8.21 0.70
C GLU A 50 7.15 9.34 1.58
N MET A 51 5.83 9.40 1.77
CA MET A 51 5.19 10.42 2.61
C MET A 51 5.69 10.41 4.06
N VAL A 52 5.94 9.23 4.63
CA VAL A 52 6.55 9.09 5.95
C VAL A 52 8.01 9.53 5.94
N ASN A 53 8.76 9.17 4.90
CA ASN A 53 10.17 9.50 4.81
C ASN A 53 10.44 11.01 4.82
N VAL A 54 9.63 11.76 4.07
CA VAL A 54 9.74 13.23 3.95
C VAL A 54 9.01 13.99 5.08
N GLY A 55 8.41 13.28 6.05
CA GLY A 55 7.78 13.88 7.23
C GLY A 55 6.38 14.46 6.99
N ILE A 56 5.75 14.21 5.84
CA ILE A 56 4.35 14.59 5.58
C ILE A 56 3.40 13.75 6.42
N LYS A 57 3.68 12.44 6.52
CA LYS A 57 2.99 11.55 7.45
C LYS A 57 3.92 11.21 8.60
N LYS A 58 3.39 11.28 9.82
CA LYS A 58 4.09 10.74 10.99
C LYS A 58 4.06 9.21 10.96
N LEU A 59 2.87 8.64 10.80
CA LEU A 59 2.62 7.20 10.68
C LEU A 59 1.67 6.93 9.52
N ALA A 60 1.85 5.80 8.84
CA ALA A 60 0.93 5.30 7.83
C ALA A 60 0.61 3.81 8.03
N LEU A 61 -0.45 3.33 7.38
CA LEU A 61 -0.95 1.97 7.48
C LEU A 61 -1.03 1.36 6.08
N SER A 62 -0.68 0.08 5.93
CA SER A 62 -1.03 -0.68 4.74
C SER A 62 -2.52 -1.03 4.71
N ALA A 63 -2.96 -1.66 3.62
CA ALA A 63 -4.22 -2.40 3.63
C ALA A 63 -4.24 -3.42 4.79
N ALA A 64 -5.42 -3.63 5.38
CA ALA A 64 -5.66 -4.72 6.32
C ALA A 64 -5.87 -6.02 5.54
N LEU A 65 -5.07 -7.04 5.84
CA LEU A 65 -5.02 -8.30 5.12
C LEU A 65 -5.24 -9.48 6.08
N SER A 66 -5.65 -10.63 5.57
CA SER A 66 -5.59 -11.85 6.38
C SER A 66 -4.14 -12.13 6.81
N PRO A 67 -3.93 -12.94 7.87
CA PRO A 67 -2.60 -13.38 8.25
C PRO A 67 -1.81 -13.98 7.09
N GLU A 68 -2.45 -14.82 6.28
CA GLU A 68 -1.86 -15.55 5.15
C GLU A 68 -1.44 -14.60 4.02
N ASP A 69 -2.32 -13.65 3.65
CA ASP A 69 -2.01 -12.64 2.64
C ASP A 69 -0.88 -11.72 3.10
N MET A 70 -0.84 -11.41 4.41
CA MET A 70 0.25 -10.63 4.99
C MET A 70 1.58 -11.41 4.97
N ASP A 71 1.56 -12.71 5.25
CA ASP A 71 2.75 -13.57 5.15
C ASP A 71 3.31 -13.58 3.72
N ALA A 72 2.44 -13.67 2.71
CA ALA A 72 2.83 -13.62 1.30
C ALA A 72 3.36 -12.25 0.84
N LEU A 73 3.01 -11.16 1.53
CA LEU A 73 3.36 -9.79 1.17
C LEU A 73 4.61 -9.27 1.88
N ILE A 74 4.79 -9.64 3.16
CA ILE A 74 5.66 -8.90 4.10
C ILE A 74 7.12 -8.83 3.68
N GLU A 75 7.66 -9.89 3.07
CA GLU A 75 9.05 -9.91 2.60
C GLU A 75 9.31 -8.81 1.56
N GLU A 76 8.45 -8.69 0.55
CA GLU A 76 8.55 -7.62 -0.45
C GLU A 76 8.20 -6.26 0.14
N ALA A 77 7.23 -6.19 1.05
CA ALA A 77 6.92 -4.95 1.74
C ALA A 77 8.14 -4.41 2.52
N THR A 78 8.94 -5.29 3.14
CA THR A 78 10.20 -4.91 3.79
C THR A 78 11.20 -4.33 2.77
N ARG A 79 11.33 -4.92 1.58
CA ARG A 79 12.19 -4.37 0.52
C ARG A 79 11.71 -3.00 0.05
N VAL A 80 10.40 -2.82 -0.13
CA VAL A 80 9.79 -1.53 -0.49
C VAL A 80 10.01 -0.48 0.59
N ALA A 81 9.82 -0.83 1.86
CA ALA A 81 10.06 0.07 2.99
C ALA A 81 11.52 0.54 3.05
N LYS A 82 12.47 -0.40 2.91
CA LYS A 82 13.90 -0.11 2.86
C LYS A 82 14.26 0.86 1.73
N ARG A 83 13.71 0.66 0.53
CA ARG A 83 13.92 1.56 -0.61
C ARG A 83 13.42 2.99 -0.34
N ASN A 84 12.37 3.13 0.47
CA ASN A 84 11.80 4.42 0.86
C ASN A 84 12.42 5.00 2.14
N ASN A 85 13.45 4.39 2.73
CA ASN A 85 14.09 4.82 3.98
C ASN A 85 13.11 4.91 5.17
N VAL A 86 12.18 3.95 5.24
CA VAL A 86 11.22 3.78 6.34
C VAL A 86 11.28 2.35 6.88
N GLU A 87 10.73 2.18 8.07
CA GLU A 87 10.57 0.87 8.70
C GLU A 87 9.11 0.43 8.65
N ILE A 88 8.89 -0.89 8.81
CA ILE A 88 7.56 -1.47 8.94
C ILE A 88 7.46 -2.38 10.17
N TYR A 89 6.31 -2.34 10.82
CA TYR A 89 5.94 -3.22 11.92
C TYR A 89 4.63 -3.95 11.59
N ARG A 90 4.64 -5.28 11.69
CA ARG A 90 3.41 -6.08 11.51
C ARG A 90 2.56 -5.98 12.77
N GLU A 91 1.47 -5.24 12.67
CA GLU A 91 0.45 -5.17 13.68
C GLU A 91 -0.53 -6.34 13.53
N LYS A 92 -0.69 -7.09 14.62
CA LYS A 92 -1.56 -8.27 14.71
C LYS A 92 -2.78 -8.05 15.59
N ASP A 93 -2.71 -7.06 16.48
CA ASP A 93 -3.77 -6.67 17.41
C ASP A 93 -4.00 -5.17 17.25
N PHE A 94 -4.80 -4.80 16.24
CA PHE A 94 -4.88 -3.42 15.80
C PHE A 94 -5.43 -2.47 16.88
N LEU A 95 -4.93 -1.24 16.90
CA LEU A 95 -5.45 -0.17 17.75
C LEU A 95 -6.85 0.27 17.25
N VAL A 96 -7.89 -0.49 17.63
CA VAL A 96 -9.28 -0.14 17.34
C VAL A 96 -9.68 1.11 18.13
N THR A 97 -10.14 2.14 17.44
CA THR A 97 -10.63 3.40 18.03
C THR A 97 -11.88 3.85 17.28
N ASP A 98 -12.46 4.98 17.69
CA ASP A 98 -13.63 5.53 17.01
C ASP A 98 -13.33 6.14 15.63
N LEU A 99 -12.10 6.04 15.12
CA LEU A 99 -11.78 6.50 13.76
C LEU A 99 -12.31 5.58 12.66
N PHE A 100 -12.38 4.28 12.94
CA PHE A 100 -12.73 3.27 11.95
C PHE A 100 -13.59 2.16 12.59
N PRO A 101 -14.52 1.56 11.84
CA PRO A 101 -15.24 0.39 12.32
C PRO A 101 -14.29 -0.75 12.70
N ALA A 102 -14.54 -1.43 13.81
CA ALA A 102 -13.71 -2.55 14.28
C ALA A 102 -13.62 -3.68 13.24
N SER A 103 -14.69 -3.88 12.46
CA SER A 103 -14.80 -4.87 11.39
C SER A 103 -13.76 -4.70 10.27
N VAL A 104 -13.19 -3.50 10.10
CA VAL A 104 -12.15 -3.25 9.09
C VAL A 104 -10.91 -4.09 9.38
N THR A 105 -10.57 -4.26 10.66
CA THR A 105 -9.34 -4.92 11.13
C THR A 105 -9.58 -6.24 11.86
N ASP A 106 -10.83 -6.67 12.02
CA ASP A 106 -11.15 -7.94 12.67
C ASP A 106 -10.52 -9.12 11.91
N GLY A 107 -9.79 -9.97 12.64
CA GLY A 107 -9.04 -11.10 12.08
C GLY A 107 -7.95 -10.72 11.07
N LYS A 108 -7.54 -9.45 10.97
CA LYS A 108 -6.59 -8.96 9.96
C LYS A 108 -5.31 -8.41 10.57
N HIS A 109 -4.24 -8.45 9.79
CA HIS A 109 -2.97 -7.82 10.08
C HIS A 109 -2.79 -6.56 9.23
N VAL A 110 -2.07 -5.59 9.78
CA VAL A 110 -1.74 -4.31 9.13
C VAL A 110 -0.24 -4.06 9.27
N LEU A 111 0.40 -3.49 8.24
CA LEU A 111 1.76 -2.96 8.39
C LEU A 111 1.67 -1.50 8.83
N VAL A 112 2.27 -1.18 9.97
CA VAL A 112 2.55 0.18 10.41
C VAL A 112 3.83 0.64 9.73
N ILE A 113 3.77 1.73 8.96
CA ILE A 113 4.89 2.32 8.22
C ILE A 113 5.34 3.57 9.00
N TYR A 114 6.61 3.63 9.38
CA TYR A 114 7.10 4.65 10.32
C TYR A 114 8.60 4.97 10.16
N LYS A 115 9.07 6.00 10.86
CA LYS A 115 10.50 6.29 11.11
C LYS A 115 10.77 6.59 12.58
N GLY A 116 11.94 6.14 13.07
CA GLY A 116 12.44 6.42 14.40
C GLY A 116 11.46 6.00 15.51
N GLU A 117 11.31 6.84 16.52
CA GLU A 117 10.52 6.57 17.73
C GLU A 117 9.00 6.46 17.49
N THR A 118 8.51 6.74 16.28
CA THR A 118 7.08 6.78 15.98
C THR A 118 6.38 5.43 16.26
N LYS A 119 7.08 4.30 16.05
CA LYS A 119 6.56 2.99 16.43
C LYS A 119 6.34 2.91 17.94
N GLN A 120 7.27 3.39 18.74
CA GLN A 120 7.15 3.34 20.20
C GLN A 120 5.98 4.19 20.66
N GLU A 121 5.80 5.39 20.11
CA GLU A 121 4.64 6.22 20.43
C GLU A 121 3.31 5.53 20.10
N TYR A 122 3.25 4.77 19.01
CA TYR A 122 2.06 4.00 18.64
C TYR A 122 1.79 2.88 19.66
N LEU A 123 2.84 2.16 20.07
CA LEU A 123 2.74 1.12 21.10
C LEU A 123 2.35 1.71 22.46
N ASP A 124 2.87 2.88 22.82
CA ASP A 124 2.53 3.57 24.05
C ASP A 124 1.05 4.00 24.06
N LEU A 125 0.53 4.44 22.91
CA LEU A 125 -0.90 4.75 22.76
C LEU A 125 -1.77 3.49 22.94
N LYS A 126 -1.33 2.33 22.43
CA LYS A 126 -1.99 1.04 22.70
C LYS A 126 -1.97 0.70 24.18
N ILE A 127 -0.84 0.86 24.85
CA ILE A 127 -0.70 0.61 26.29
C ILE A 127 -1.62 1.55 27.09
N LYS A 128 -1.69 2.83 26.72
CA LYS A 128 -2.58 3.81 27.34
C LYS A 128 -4.05 3.38 27.22
N LYS A 129 -4.49 2.97 26.02
CA LYS A 129 -5.84 2.41 25.83
C LYS A 129 -6.06 1.17 26.71
N ALA A 130 -5.13 0.22 26.70
CA ALA A 130 -5.25 -1.02 27.47
C ALA A 130 -5.41 -0.75 28.98
N LYS A 131 -4.66 0.22 29.53
CA LYS A 131 -4.79 0.65 30.92
C LYS A 131 -6.18 1.21 31.23
N LEU A 132 -6.72 2.07 30.36
CA LEU A 132 -8.08 2.62 30.50
C LEU A 132 -9.15 1.52 30.44
N VAL A 133 -8.98 0.52 29.58
CA VAL A 133 -9.89 -0.63 29.51
C VAL A 133 -9.83 -1.44 30.80
N ALA A 134 -8.62 -1.75 31.28
CA ALA A 134 -8.42 -2.52 32.51
C ALA A 134 -8.98 -1.82 33.76
N SER A 135 -9.01 -0.47 33.77
CA SER A 135 -9.59 0.32 34.87
C SER A 135 -11.07 0.67 34.68
N ASN A 136 -11.75 0.16 33.65
CA ASN A 136 -13.12 0.53 33.28
C ASN A 136 -13.32 2.05 33.02
N GLN A 137 -12.26 2.74 32.58
CA GLN A 137 -12.25 4.18 32.28
C GLN A 137 -12.21 4.50 30.78
N TYR A 138 -12.21 3.49 29.91
CA TYR A 138 -12.26 3.69 28.45
C TYR A 138 -13.68 4.04 27.96
N THR A 139 -14.16 5.21 28.36
CA THR A 139 -15.49 5.74 28.03
C THR A 139 -15.45 7.26 27.83
N GLY A 140 -16.46 7.82 27.16
CA GLY A 140 -16.61 9.25 26.90
C GLY A 140 -15.34 9.91 26.36
N LEU A 141 -14.92 11.00 27.02
CA LEU A 141 -13.75 11.78 26.61
C LEU A 141 -12.44 10.97 26.56
N ALA A 142 -12.25 10.00 27.46
CA ALA A 142 -11.02 9.20 27.47
C ALA A 142 -10.90 8.31 26.22
N ARG A 143 -12.04 7.77 25.76
CA ARG A 143 -12.12 6.97 24.52
C ARG A 143 -11.88 7.84 23.29
N GLU A 144 -12.55 9.00 23.22
CA GLU A 144 -12.39 9.97 22.13
C GLU A 144 -10.94 10.47 22.01
N GLU A 145 -10.29 10.75 23.14
CA GLU A 145 -8.91 11.26 23.20
C GLU A 145 -7.87 10.25 22.68
N ILE A 146 -8.14 8.93 22.78
CA ILE A 146 -7.32 7.90 22.13
C ILE A 146 -7.52 7.94 20.61
N ALA A 147 -8.76 8.07 20.14
CA ALA A 147 -9.07 8.18 18.72
C ALA A 147 -8.41 9.44 18.10
N ARG A 148 -8.49 10.57 18.78
CA ARG A 148 -7.86 11.84 18.35
C ARG A 148 -6.35 11.74 18.27
N GLN A 149 -5.69 11.16 19.28
CA GLN A 149 -4.25 10.93 19.26
C GLN A 149 -3.85 10.02 18.10
N PHE A 150 -4.58 8.93 17.88
CA PHE A 150 -4.28 8.03 16.76
C PHE A 150 -4.46 8.74 15.41
N GLY A 151 -5.51 9.55 15.25
CA GLY A 151 -5.76 10.31 14.03
C GLY A 151 -4.68 11.36 13.76
N ALA A 152 -4.17 11.99 14.82
CA ALA A 152 -3.04 12.92 14.74
C ALA A 152 -1.74 12.19 14.34
N MET A 153 -1.51 10.96 14.84
CA MET A 153 -0.37 10.14 14.38
C MET A 153 -0.48 9.79 12.89
N LEU A 154 -1.70 9.58 12.39
CA LEU A 154 -1.97 9.42 10.96
C LEU A 154 -1.86 10.73 10.17
N SER A 155 -1.50 11.85 10.80
CA SER A 155 -1.42 13.18 10.21
C SER A 155 -2.74 13.64 9.57
N TYR A 156 -3.88 13.16 10.09
CA TYR A 156 -5.17 13.64 9.63
C TYR A 156 -5.44 15.05 10.18
N PRO A 157 -6.03 15.94 9.37
CA PRO A 157 -6.42 17.24 9.87
C PRO A 157 -7.56 17.09 10.89
N LYS A 158 -7.61 17.99 11.88
CA LYS A 158 -8.58 17.94 12.99
C LYS A 158 -10.04 17.79 12.52
N TRP A 159 -10.40 18.46 11.43
CA TRP A 159 -11.75 18.38 10.87
C TRP A 159 -12.10 16.97 10.39
N LYS A 160 -11.15 16.26 9.76
CA LYS A 160 -11.36 14.88 9.29
C LYS A 160 -11.40 13.90 10.46
N ILE A 161 -10.59 14.13 11.50
CA ILE A 161 -10.65 13.35 12.74
C ILE A 161 -12.04 13.46 13.38
N ASN A 162 -12.58 14.69 13.49
CA ASN A 162 -13.93 14.91 14.02
C ASN A 162 -15.00 14.21 13.18
N GLU A 163 -14.91 14.32 11.86
CA GLU A 163 -15.84 13.68 10.93
C GLU A 163 -15.84 12.15 11.10
N LEU A 164 -14.67 11.52 11.13
CA LEU A 164 -14.55 10.07 11.32
C LEU A 164 -15.13 9.60 12.65
N ILE A 165 -14.80 10.28 13.76
CA ILE A 165 -15.32 9.96 15.09
C ILE A 165 -16.85 10.08 15.11
N ASN A 166 -17.41 11.13 14.53
CA ASN A 166 -18.86 11.34 14.53
C ASN A 166 -19.59 10.27 13.69
N ASN A 167 -19.04 9.91 12.54
CA ASN A 167 -19.65 8.92 11.66
C ASN A 167 -19.64 7.51 12.27
N ASN A 168 -18.57 7.15 12.97
CA ASN A 168 -18.42 5.80 13.55
C ASN A 168 -19.09 5.65 14.93
N ASN A 169 -19.38 6.75 15.64
CA ASN A 169 -20.18 6.75 16.87
C ASN A 169 -21.69 6.70 16.62
N SER A 170 -22.12 6.73 15.35
CA SER A 170 -23.53 6.68 14.95
C SER A 170 -24.03 5.24 14.66
N GLU A 171 -23.15 4.24 14.81
CA GLU A 171 -23.45 2.80 14.72
C GLU A 171 -23.54 2.15 16.12
#